data_AF-E2S6Q8-F1
#
_entry.id   AF-E2S6Q8-F1
#
_cell.length_a   1.000
_cell.length_b   1.000
_cell.length_c   1.000
_cell.angle_alpha   90.00
_cell.angle_beta   90.00
_cell.angle_gamma   90.00
#
_symmetry.space_group_name_H-M   'P 1'
#
loop_
_entity.id
_entity.type
_entity.pdbx_description
1 polymer ?
#
loop_
_entity_poly.entity_id
_entity_poly.type
_entity_poly.pdbx_seq_one_letter_code
_entity_poly.pdbx_strand_id
1 'polypeptide(L)'
;MFEGNLPIVVAMKAKVESHERKYIFDTVPTRPTVFLDESTRPDSPTTSKLCGTPYLPEHSPYPSFDGDPLLFIAQFNFAELPPLPGFPTAGLLQLFLPDDDDWGVHFVKQVVEEGSQSPTPFARYIADLTAPHIGDVPEEVIDEGDHPAENPSVATVLDGTLGKVSVTPTAHEYSRTAFWDDDLRTILRRGEDFVEVHTYSWWIIIRRVVRGKTSIKQINLSGPTMGGQKELFEAEVARIEAEGFSVDPQTEDYVEPAVFKDAVKKSRLGGFATLWNPSRIPTDDEHIVLATVEEGDGSFVWGDCGVGNFYIHPDDLAARDFSRVIFEWDCG
;
A
#
# COMPACT_ATOMS: atom_id res chain seq x y z
N MET A 1 -50.95 20.71 -16.74
CA MET A 1 -50.33 21.23 -15.50
C MET A 1 -50.35 20.10 -14.49
N PHE A 2 -49.29 19.40 -14.13
CA PHE A 2 -47.88 19.40 -14.52
C PHE A 2 -47.48 17.93 -14.68
N GLU A 3 -46.84 17.61 -15.80
CA GLU A 3 -46.01 16.41 -15.94
C GLU A 3 -44.73 16.68 -15.15
N GLY A 4 -44.36 15.78 -14.25
CA GLY A 4 -43.08 15.77 -13.56
C GLY A 4 -42.43 14.41 -13.78
N ASN A 5 -41.52 14.35 -14.75
CA ASN A 5 -40.65 13.21 -14.99
C ASN A 5 -39.78 12.96 -13.75
N LEU A 6 -40.01 11.83 -13.08
CA LEU A 6 -39.04 11.24 -12.16
C LEU A 6 -37.90 10.62 -13.00
N PRO A 7 -36.61 10.87 -12.71
CA PRO A 7 -35.55 10.14 -13.36
C PRO A 7 -35.60 8.68 -12.94
N ILE A 8 -35.39 7.83 -13.95
CA ILE A 8 -35.50 6.38 -13.93
C ILE A 8 -34.48 5.82 -12.92
N VAL A 9 -34.98 5.27 -11.81
CA VAL A 9 -34.21 4.33 -10.98
C VAL A 9 -34.07 3.06 -11.83
N VAL A 10 -32.89 2.83 -12.40
CA VAL A 10 -32.59 1.60 -13.14
C VAL A 10 -32.59 0.44 -12.14
N ALA A 11 -33.57 -0.45 -12.29
CA ALA A 11 -33.67 -1.68 -11.52
C ALA A 11 -32.43 -2.55 -11.72
N MET A 12 -31.87 -3.06 -10.60
CA MET A 12 -30.79 -4.05 -10.59
C MET A 12 -31.15 -5.24 -11.49
N LYS A 13 -30.48 -5.35 -12.64
CA LYS A 13 -30.49 -6.57 -13.46
C LYS A 13 -29.35 -7.48 -13.00
N ALA A 14 -29.64 -8.77 -12.99
CA ALA A 14 -28.78 -9.86 -12.55
C ALA A 14 -27.38 -9.84 -13.21
N LYS A 15 -26.35 -10.13 -12.38
CA LYS A 15 -24.96 -10.54 -12.70
C LYS A 15 -24.58 -10.45 -14.19
N VAL A 16 -24.28 -9.24 -14.63
CA VAL A 16 -23.28 -9.01 -15.67
C VAL A 16 -21.95 -8.92 -14.92
N GLU A 17 -20.86 -9.47 -15.45
CA GLU A 17 -19.51 -9.30 -14.89
C GLU A 17 -19.33 -7.83 -14.47
N SER A 18 -19.09 -7.57 -13.18
CA SER A 18 -18.89 -6.20 -12.69
C SER A 18 -17.59 -5.69 -13.30
N HIS A 19 -17.68 -4.70 -14.19
CA HIS A 19 -16.50 -4.11 -14.82
C HIS A 19 -16.06 -2.90 -14.01
N GLU A 20 -14.76 -2.78 -13.80
CA GLU A 20 -14.17 -1.61 -13.18
C GLU A 20 -14.24 -0.43 -14.18
N ARG A 21 -14.57 0.74 -13.65
CA ARG A 21 -14.75 1.99 -14.37
C ARG A 21 -13.81 3.05 -13.84
N LYS A 22 -13.54 4.04 -14.68
CA LYS A 22 -12.83 5.28 -14.31
C LYS A 22 -13.38 6.42 -15.14
N TYR A 23 -13.02 7.65 -14.78
CA TYR A 23 -13.29 8.78 -15.66
C TYR A 23 -12.29 8.86 -16.83
N ILE A 24 -12.73 9.40 -17.98
CA ILE A 24 -11.92 9.54 -19.20
C ILE A 24 -10.73 10.48 -19.04
N PHE A 25 -10.83 11.42 -18.09
CA PHE A 25 -9.74 12.36 -17.78
C PHE A 25 -8.74 11.80 -16.78
N ASP A 26 -9.04 10.65 -16.17
CA ASP A 26 -8.12 9.94 -15.29
C ASP A 26 -7.26 8.94 -16.06
N THR A 27 -6.07 8.68 -15.52
CA THR A 27 -5.21 7.58 -15.97
C THR A 27 -4.96 6.65 -14.82
N VAL A 28 -4.92 5.34 -15.07
CA VAL A 28 -4.52 4.34 -14.07
C VAL A 28 -3.11 4.71 -13.55
N PRO A 29 -2.96 5.04 -12.25
CA PRO A 29 -1.67 5.44 -11.69
C PRO A 29 -0.59 4.38 -11.89
N THR A 30 0.63 4.84 -12.17
CA THR A 30 1.83 4.00 -12.15
C THR A 30 2.89 4.62 -11.27
N ARG A 31 3.68 3.79 -10.58
CA ARG A 31 4.81 4.23 -9.75
C ARG A 31 6.11 3.54 -10.17
N PRO A 32 7.26 4.25 -10.12
CA PRO A 32 8.57 3.62 -10.24
C PRO A 32 8.77 2.54 -9.18
N THR A 33 9.48 1.48 -9.54
CA THR A 33 9.84 0.38 -8.63
C THR A 33 11.20 -0.20 -9.02
N VAL A 34 11.87 -0.85 -8.08
CA VAL A 34 13.01 -1.72 -8.36
C VAL A 34 12.55 -3.15 -8.12
N PHE A 35 12.45 -3.93 -9.20
CA PHE A 35 12.21 -5.36 -9.11
C PHE A 35 13.49 -6.06 -8.65
N LEU A 36 13.33 -7.03 -7.75
CA LEU A 36 14.42 -7.76 -7.14
C LEU A 36 14.48 -9.17 -7.72
N ASP A 37 15.64 -9.55 -8.25
CA ASP A 37 15.91 -10.89 -8.79
C ASP A 37 17.04 -11.53 -7.99
N GLU A 38 17.03 -12.86 -7.90
CA GLU A 38 18.17 -13.60 -7.35
C GLU A 38 19.44 -13.28 -8.15
N SER A 39 20.49 -12.94 -7.41
CA SER A 39 21.81 -12.65 -7.92
C SER A 39 22.74 -13.85 -7.75
N THR A 40 23.69 -13.97 -8.68
CA THR A 40 24.79 -14.94 -8.57
C THR A 40 25.99 -14.40 -7.79
N ARG A 41 25.91 -13.14 -7.31
CA ARG A 41 26.96 -12.56 -6.47
C ARG A 41 27.07 -13.33 -5.15
N PRO A 42 28.28 -13.45 -4.59
CA PRO A 42 28.44 -14.02 -3.27
C PRO A 42 27.78 -13.12 -2.22
N ASP A 43 27.25 -13.75 -1.17
CA ASP A 43 26.75 -13.02 -0.02
C ASP A 43 27.89 -12.34 0.75
N SER A 44 27.58 -11.19 1.33
CA SER A 44 28.46 -10.41 2.20
C SER A 44 27.62 -9.71 3.28
N PRO A 45 28.23 -9.12 4.32
CA PRO A 45 27.44 -8.47 5.36
C PRO A 45 26.49 -7.38 4.83
N THR A 46 26.88 -6.63 3.79
CA THR A 46 26.13 -5.45 3.31
C THR A 46 25.46 -5.65 1.96
N THR A 47 25.44 -6.86 1.39
CA THR A 47 24.73 -7.12 0.14
C THR A 47 23.24 -7.01 0.33
N SER A 48 22.53 -6.55 -0.69
CA SER A 48 21.07 -6.65 -0.75
C SER A 48 20.68 -8.13 -0.76
N LYS A 49 19.83 -8.56 0.18
CA LYS A 49 19.44 -9.97 0.35
C LYS A 49 18.07 -10.12 1.00
N LEU A 50 17.42 -11.25 0.73
CA LEU A 50 16.36 -11.81 1.57
C LEU A 50 16.98 -12.84 2.51
N CYS A 51 16.49 -12.92 3.75
CA CYS A 51 16.93 -13.89 4.76
C CYS A 51 18.46 -13.90 5.02
N GLY A 52 18.92 -14.85 5.83
CA GLY A 52 20.31 -15.00 6.23
C GLY A 52 20.70 -14.09 7.40
N THR A 53 21.98 -13.74 7.50
CA THR A 53 22.47 -12.87 8.56
C THR A 53 22.38 -11.40 8.12
N PRO A 54 21.65 -10.54 8.85
CA PRO A 54 21.68 -9.10 8.61
C PRO A 54 23.06 -8.53 8.90
N TYR A 55 23.41 -7.41 8.28
CA TYR A 55 24.52 -6.59 8.76
C TYR A 55 24.28 -6.19 10.22
N LEU A 56 25.18 -6.64 11.10
CA LEU A 56 25.21 -6.32 12.52
C LEU A 56 26.52 -5.59 12.83
N PRO A 57 26.52 -4.24 12.84
CA PRO A 57 27.71 -3.47 13.13
C PRO A 57 28.16 -3.69 14.57
N GLU A 58 29.48 -3.64 14.80
CA GLU A 58 30.07 -3.71 16.12
C GLU A 58 29.37 -2.74 17.10
N HIS A 59 29.09 -3.23 18.31
CA HIS A 59 28.36 -2.50 19.37
C HIS A 59 26.89 -2.18 19.10
N SER A 60 26.29 -2.65 17.99
CA SER A 60 24.84 -2.64 17.83
C SER A 60 24.24 -3.96 18.32
N PRO A 61 23.26 -3.94 19.24
CA PRO A 61 22.52 -5.14 19.57
C PRO A 61 21.77 -5.67 18.35
N TYR A 62 21.44 -6.96 18.40
CA TYR A 62 20.49 -7.55 17.48
C TYR A 62 19.13 -6.83 17.63
N PRO A 63 18.39 -6.55 16.54
CA PRO A 63 17.08 -5.92 16.60
C PRO A 63 16.10 -6.67 17.49
N SER A 64 15.47 -5.94 18.40
CA SER A 64 14.46 -6.45 19.32
C SER A 64 13.35 -5.43 19.49
N PHE A 65 12.13 -5.90 19.77
CA PHE A 65 10.99 -5.06 20.13
C PHE A 65 10.34 -5.61 21.40
N ASP A 66 10.02 -4.73 22.36
CA ASP A 66 9.51 -5.10 23.69
C ASP A 66 10.33 -6.17 24.46
N GLY A 67 11.59 -6.34 24.09
CA GLY A 67 12.53 -7.28 24.71
C GLY A 67 12.74 -8.56 23.91
N ASP A 68 11.90 -8.82 22.90
CA ASP A 68 11.96 -10.03 22.09
C ASP A 68 12.72 -9.78 20.78
N PRO A 69 13.59 -10.70 20.34
CA PRO A 69 14.34 -10.55 19.10
C PRO A 69 13.42 -10.62 17.88
N LEU A 70 13.72 -9.80 16.86
CA LEU A 70 12.89 -9.73 15.65
C LEU A 70 13.34 -10.72 14.57
N LEU A 71 12.37 -11.23 13.81
CA LEU A 71 12.59 -12.07 12.63
C LEU A 71 13.19 -11.22 11.50
N PHE A 72 14.35 -11.60 10.96
CA PHE A 72 14.99 -10.84 9.88
C PHE A 72 14.45 -11.26 8.51
N ILE A 73 13.87 -10.30 7.79
CA ILE A 73 13.21 -10.58 6.50
C ILE A 73 14.14 -10.26 5.33
N ALA A 74 14.69 -9.05 5.31
CA ALA A 74 15.46 -8.58 4.17
C ALA A 74 16.35 -7.41 4.53
N GLN A 75 17.39 -7.19 3.72
CA GLN A 75 18.10 -5.92 3.71
C GLN A 75 18.40 -5.46 2.28
N PHE A 76 18.46 -4.14 2.10
CA PHE A 76 18.67 -3.50 0.81
C PHE A 76 19.74 -2.44 0.93
N ASN A 77 20.83 -2.61 0.20
CA ASN A 77 21.89 -1.62 0.10
C ASN A 77 21.57 -0.69 -1.06
N PHE A 78 21.17 0.53 -0.75
CA PHE A 78 20.75 1.49 -1.78
C PHE A 78 21.87 1.88 -2.75
N ALA A 79 23.13 1.63 -2.42
CA ALA A 79 24.25 1.84 -3.34
C ALA A 79 24.39 0.73 -4.39
N GLU A 80 23.78 -0.45 -4.18
CA GLU A 80 23.80 -1.59 -5.11
C GLU A 80 22.59 -1.62 -6.05
N LEU A 81 21.55 -0.83 -5.75
CA LEU A 81 20.28 -0.84 -6.46
C LEU A 81 20.09 0.43 -7.32
N PRO A 82 19.32 0.37 -8.42
CA PRO A 82 18.95 1.57 -9.16
C PRO A 82 18.24 2.60 -8.27
N PRO A 83 18.53 3.90 -8.40
CA PRO A 83 17.91 4.92 -7.55
C PRO A 83 16.41 5.04 -7.83
N LEU A 84 15.61 5.13 -6.75
CA LEU A 84 14.18 5.41 -6.80
C LEU A 84 13.88 6.85 -6.33
N PRO A 85 12.92 7.56 -6.97
CA PRO A 85 12.55 8.90 -6.54
C PRO A 85 12.13 8.95 -5.08
N GLY A 86 12.77 9.81 -4.28
CA GLY A 86 12.50 9.98 -2.85
C GLY A 86 13.25 8.99 -1.94
N PHE A 87 13.73 7.86 -2.45
CA PHE A 87 14.46 6.87 -1.66
C PHE A 87 15.92 7.31 -1.43
N PRO A 88 16.58 6.83 -0.35
CA PRO A 88 18.01 7.00 -0.19
C PRO A 88 18.80 6.39 -1.35
N THR A 89 19.99 6.94 -1.63
CA THR A 89 20.91 6.43 -2.67
C THR A 89 22.13 5.72 -2.09
N ALA A 90 22.19 5.58 -0.77
CA ALA A 90 23.24 4.92 -0.01
C ALA A 90 22.70 4.49 1.36
N GLY A 91 23.47 3.71 2.10
CA GLY A 91 23.06 3.13 3.37
C GLY A 91 22.24 1.85 3.17
N LEU A 92 21.97 1.18 4.28
CA LEU A 92 21.34 -0.13 4.33
C LEU A 92 20.00 -0.04 5.03
N LEU A 93 18.93 -0.36 4.32
CA LEU A 93 17.62 -0.62 4.91
C LEU A 93 17.56 -2.09 5.33
N GLN A 94 17.04 -2.37 6.52
CA GLN A 94 16.78 -3.72 7.01
C GLN A 94 15.32 -3.81 7.44
N LEU A 95 14.68 -4.92 7.13
CA LEU A 95 13.27 -5.19 7.42
C LEU A 95 13.16 -6.37 8.37
N PHE A 96 12.25 -6.24 9.32
CA PHE A 96 12.02 -7.20 10.39
C PHE A 96 10.53 -7.41 10.63
N LEU A 97 10.18 -8.52 11.29
CA LEU A 97 8.84 -8.76 11.82
C LEU A 97 8.94 -9.18 13.30
N PRO A 98 7.99 -8.78 14.14
CA PRO A 98 7.83 -9.41 15.44
C PRO A 98 7.36 -10.86 15.27
N ASP A 99 7.77 -11.72 16.19
CA ASP A 99 7.32 -13.10 16.27
C ASP A 99 6.04 -13.17 17.13
N ASP A 100 4.95 -12.60 16.59
CA ASP A 100 3.60 -12.67 17.16
C ASP A 100 2.62 -13.34 16.19
N ASP A 101 1.40 -13.64 16.65
CA ASP A 101 0.38 -14.42 15.93
C ASP A 101 0.02 -13.88 14.52
N ASP A 102 0.37 -12.64 14.17
CA ASP A 102 0.03 -12.01 12.87
C ASP A 102 1.16 -11.10 12.36
N TRP A 103 2.40 -11.38 12.75
CA TRP A 103 3.61 -10.60 12.41
C TRP A 103 3.45 -9.08 12.55
N GLY A 104 2.73 -8.64 13.58
CA GLY A 104 2.58 -7.22 13.91
C GLY A 104 1.57 -6.44 13.05
N VAL A 105 0.72 -7.07 12.23
CA VAL A 105 -0.29 -6.35 11.40
C VAL A 105 -1.15 -5.37 12.20
N HIS A 106 -1.36 -5.62 13.49
CA HIS A 106 -2.09 -4.73 14.39
C HIS A 106 -1.52 -3.29 14.48
N PHE A 107 -0.24 -3.08 14.14
CA PHE A 107 0.37 -1.74 14.07
C PHE A 107 -0.22 -0.85 12.97
N VAL A 108 -0.76 -1.43 11.89
CA VAL A 108 -1.43 -0.65 10.83
C VAL A 108 -2.55 0.18 11.44
N LYS A 109 -3.41 -0.44 12.26
CA LYS A 109 -4.48 0.26 12.95
C LYS A 109 -3.95 1.36 13.88
N GLN A 110 -2.93 1.06 14.68
CA GLN A 110 -2.37 2.02 15.64
C GLN A 110 -1.82 3.26 14.93
N VAL A 111 -1.09 3.08 13.84
CA VAL A 111 -0.46 4.20 13.13
C VAL A 111 -1.49 4.95 12.28
N VAL A 112 -2.31 4.23 11.52
CA VAL A 112 -3.17 4.81 10.49
C VAL A 112 -4.53 5.28 11.04
N GLU A 113 -5.19 4.47 11.87
CA GLU A 113 -6.50 4.84 12.43
C GLU A 113 -6.37 5.65 13.72
N GLU A 114 -5.44 5.27 14.60
CA GLU A 114 -5.29 5.90 15.93
C GLU A 114 -4.27 7.05 15.92
N GLY A 115 -3.51 7.22 14.83
CA GLY A 115 -2.54 8.30 14.65
C GLY A 115 -1.29 8.18 15.53
N SER A 116 -0.97 6.96 15.99
CA SER A 116 0.20 6.70 16.83
C SER A 116 1.48 7.19 16.16
N GLN A 117 2.33 7.85 16.95
CA GLN A 117 3.65 8.31 16.52
C GLN A 117 4.76 7.45 17.17
N SER A 118 4.38 6.39 17.88
CA SER A 118 5.33 5.49 18.52
C SER A 118 6.12 4.70 17.48
N PRO A 119 7.39 4.34 17.76
CA PRO A 119 8.16 3.47 16.89
C PRO A 119 7.50 2.10 16.72
N THR A 120 7.68 1.52 15.54
CA THR A 120 7.25 0.18 15.15
C THR A 120 8.47 -0.74 14.94
N PRO A 121 8.31 -2.07 14.95
CA PRO A 121 9.43 -3.02 14.86
C PRO A 121 9.98 -3.23 13.44
N PHE A 122 9.36 -2.66 12.40
CA PHE A 122 9.48 -3.24 11.06
C PHE A 122 10.72 -2.88 10.27
N ALA A 123 11.42 -1.80 10.64
CA ALA A 123 12.55 -1.34 9.84
C ALA A 123 13.66 -0.69 10.66
N ARG A 124 14.89 -0.87 10.17
CA ARG A 124 16.09 -0.18 10.64
C ARG A 124 16.86 0.35 9.44
N TYR A 125 17.29 1.61 9.50
CA TYR A 125 18.15 2.20 8.48
C TYR A 125 19.53 2.53 9.05
N ILE A 126 20.58 2.03 8.39
CA ILE A 126 21.97 2.23 8.78
C ILE A 126 22.66 3.04 7.70
N ALA A 127 22.94 4.31 7.99
CA ALA A 127 23.55 5.23 7.03
C ALA A 127 25.06 5.00 6.85
N ASP A 128 25.75 4.56 7.90
CA ASP A 128 27.19 4.33 7.94
C ASP A 128 27.50 2.83 8.06
N LEU A 129 28.14 2.28 7.03
CA LEU A 129 28.48 0.85 6.91
C LEU A 129 29.98 0.59 7.15
N THR A 130 30.69 1.53 7.79
CA THR A 130 32.13 1.40 8.04
C THR A 130 32.48 0.50 9.23
N ALA A 131 31.54 0.30 10.15
CA ALA A 131 31.75 -0.59 11.29
C ALA A 131 31.92 -2.05 10.81
N PRO A 132 32.77 -2.86 11.45
CA PRO A 132 32.87 -4.27 11.10
C PRO A 132 31.58 -5.02 11.48
N HIS A 133 31.25 -6.05 10.71
CA HIS A 133 30.20 -6.98 11.06
C HIS A 133 30.73 -7.98 12.11
N ILE A 134 30.10 -8.00 13.30
CA ILE A 134 30.56 -8.80 14.44
C ILE A 134 29.42 -9.63 15.08
N GLY A 135 28.16 -9.32 14.80
CA GLY A 135 27.02 -9.98 15.43
C GLY A 135 26.58 -11.27 14.73
N ASP A 136 26.00 -12.18 15.51
CA ASP A 136 25.30 -13.38 15.04
C ASP A 136 23.77 -13.22 15.23
N VAL A 137 22.98 -14.03 14.53
CA VAL A 137 21.52 -14.11 14.73
C VAL A 137 21.24 -15.00 15.95
N PRO A 138 20.36 -14.60 16.88
CA PRO A 138 19.97 -15.44 18.02
C PRO A 138 19.36 -16.78 17.58
N GLU A 139 19.68 -17.88 18.28
CA GLU A 139 19.14 -19.22 17.97
C GLU A 139 17.60 -19.26 18.03
N GLU A 140 16.98 -18.53 18.97
CA GLU A 140 15.53 -18.41 19.13
C GLU A 140 14.82 -17.93 17.85
N VAL A 141 15.45 -17.02 17.08
CA VAL A 141 14.93 -16.50 15.80
C VAL A 141 15.00 -17.54 14.69
N ILE A 142 15.91 -18.51 14.79
CA ILE A 142 16.18 -19.51 13.75
C ILE A 142 15.38 -20.79 14.00
N ASP A 143 15.30 -21.23 15.26
CA ASP A 143 14.84 -22.59 15.62
C ASP A 143 13.42 -22.64 16.19
N GLU A 144 12.88 -21.53 16.72
CA GLU A 144 11.63 -21.55 17.51
C GLU A 144 10.55 -20.57 17.02
N GLY A 145 10.90 -19.52 16.27
CA GLY A 145 9.94 -18.51 15.81
C GLY A 145 9.13 -18.90 14.58
N ASP A 146 7.92 -18.32 14.44
CA ASP A 146 7.03 -18.53 13.29
C ASP A 146 7.48 -17.67 12.11
N HIS A 147 8.71 -17.93 11.64
CA HIS A 147 9.29 -17.16 10.55
C HIS A 147 8.51 -17.40 9.26
N PRO A 148 8.09 -16.34 8.52
CA PRO A 148 7.40 -16.52 7.24
C PRO A 148 8.28 -17.11 6.14
N ALA A 149 9.51 -17.55 6.45
CA ALA A 149 10.42 -18.10 5.46
C ALA A 149 10.75 -19.54 5.81
N GLU A 150 10.75 -20.42 4.83
CA GLU A 150 11.03 -21.85 5.05
C GLU A 150 12.45 -22.10 5.55
N ASN A 151 13.42 -21.28 5.12
CA ASN A 151 14.82 -21.40 5.45
C ASN A 151 15.43 -20.02 5.80
N PRO A 152 15.10 -19.44 6.95
CA PRO A 152 15.44 -18.05 7.28
C PRO A 152 16.95 -17.80 7.43
N SER A 153 17.74 -18.84 7.66
CA SER A 153 19.21 -18.77 7.77
C SER A 153 19.93 -18.72 6.42
N VAL A 154 19.25 -19.00 5.31
CA VAL A 154 19.84 -19.03 3.97
C VAL A 154 19.56 -17.72 3.26
N ALA A 155 20.62 -16.97 2.95
CA ALA A 155 20.51 -15.70 2.23
C ALA A 155 20.25 -15.92 0.73
N THR A 156 19.28 -15.18 0.19
CA THR A 156 19.08 -15.00 -1.26
C THR A 156 19.58 -13.61 -1.63
N VAL A 157 20.76 -13.53 -2.25
CA VAL A 157 21.37 -12.25 -2.68
C VAL A 157 20.58 -11.67 -3.86
N LEU A 158 20.44 -10.36 -3.92
CA LEU A 158 19.54 -9.70 -4.86
C LEU A 158 20.24 -8.73 -5.83
N ASP A 159 19.75 -8.72 -7.06
CA ASP A 159 19.98 -7.70 -8.08
C ASP A 159 18.73 -6.86 -8.31
N GLY A 160 18.91 -5.58 -8.64
CA GLY A 160 17.82 -4.64 -8.86
C GLY A 160 17.65 -4.22 -10.31
N THR A 161 16.42 -4.30 -10.83
CA THR A 161 16.07 -3.75 -12.14
C THR A 161 14.97 -2.69 -12.02
N LEU A 162 15.21 -1.50 -12.56
CA LEU A 162 14.22 -0.42 -12.55
C LEU A 162 13.02 -0.76 -13.45
N GLY A 163 11.82 -0.50 -12.94
CA GLY A 163 10.58 -0.70 -13.66
C GLY A 163 9.47 0.24 -13.19
N LYS A 164 8.23 -0.11 -13.56
CA LYS A 164 7.03 0.57 -13.11
C LYS A 164 5.92 -0.45 -12.88
N VAL A 165 5.12 -0.23 -11.85
CA VAL A 165 3.89 -1.00 -11.58
C VAL A 165 2.69 -0.09 -11.61
N SER A 166 1.57 -0.62 -12.08
CA SER A 166 0.27 0.03 -12.00
C SER A 166 -0.36 -0.23 -10.63
N VAL A 167 -1.22 0.68 -10.17
CA VAL A 167 -2.07 0.40 -9.00
C VAL A 167 -2.95 -0.83 -9.27
N THR A 168 -3.13 -1.67 -8.26
CA THR A 168 -3.95 -2.89 -8.29
C THR A 168 -5.28 -2.64 -7.58
N PRO A 169 -6.36 -3.38 -7.89
CA PRO A 169 -7.65 -3.27 -7.19
C PRO A 169 -7.59 -3.43 -5.68
N THR A 170 -6.55 -4.08 -5.17
CA THR A 170 -6.37 -4.37 -3.75
C THR A 170 -5.48 -3.35 -3.03
N ALA A 171 -4.78 -2.47 -3.74
CA ALA A 171 -4.03 -1.37 -3.13
C ALA A 171 -4.99 -0.29 -2.61
N HIS A 172 -4.65 0.34 -1.47
CA HIS A 172 -5.51 1.35 -0.84
C HIS A 172 -5.74 2.57 -1.75
N GLU A 173 -4.81 2.90 -2.65
CA GLU A 173 -4.94 4.03 -3.57
C GLU A 173 -5.88 3.76 -4.76
N TYR A 174 -6.37 2.54 -4.94
CA TYR A 174 -7.10 2.15 -6.14
C TYR A 174 -8.38 2.98 -6.36
N SER A 175 -9.19 3.09 -5.32
CA SER A 175 -10.43 3.86 -5.32
C SER A 175 -10.23 5.37 -5.39
N ARG A 176 -8.98 5.87 -5.46
CA ARG A 176 -8.74 7.29 -5.79
C ARG A 176 -9.06 7.61 -7.25
N THR A 177 -9.17 6.59 -8.10
CA THR A 177 -9.26 6.74 -9.56
C THR A 177 -10.30 5.83 -10.20
N ALA A 178 -10.63 4.71 -9.57
CA ALA A 178 -11.49 3.68 -10.15
C ALA A 178 -12.61 3.25 -9.19
N PHE A 179 -13.73 2.83 -9.76
CA PHE A 179 -14.95 2.41 -9.05
C PHE A 179 -15.66 1.29 -9.85
N TRP A 180 -16.61 0.58 -9.24
CA TRP A 180 -17.37 -0.46 -9.94
C TRP A 180 -18.52 0.12 -10.77
N ASP A 181 -18.99 -0.64 -11.76
CA ASP A 181 -20.06 -0.20 -12.66
C ASP A 181 -21.36 0.16 -11.94
N ASP A 182 -21.66 -0.52 -10.83
CA ASP A 182 -22.84 -0.34 -9.99
C ASP A 182 -22.66 0.65 -8.83
N ASP A 183 -21.47 1.23 -8.66
CA ASP A 183 -21.21 2.27 -7.66
C ASP A 183 -21.96 3.58 -7.97
N LEU A 184 -22.48 4.22 -6.93
CA LEU A 184 -23.01 5.58 -7.03
C LEU A 184 -21.87 6.54 -7.30
N ARG A 185 -22.06 7.48 -8.23
CA ARG A 185 -21.03 8.43 -8.62
C ARG A 185 -21.61 9.72 -9.18
N THR A 186 -20.92 10.83 -8.95
CA THR A 186 -21.25 12.12 -9.55
C THR A 186 -20.04 13.05 -9.57
N ILE A 187 -19.99 13.93 -10.55
CA ILE A 187 -19.08 15.08 -10.57
C ILE A 187 -19.91 16.32 -10.27
N LEU A 188 -19.44 17.17 -9.35
CA LEU A 188 -19.97 18.51 -9.14
C LEU A 188 -18.94 19.53 -9.61
N ARG A 189 -19.38 20.57 -10.31
CA ARG A 189 -18.53 21.60 -10.95
C ARG A 189 -18.73 22.96 -10.32
N ARG A 190 -17.66 23.76 -10.29
CA ARG A 190 -17.70 25.21 -10.02
C ARG A 190 -16.61 25.91 -10.82
N GLY A 191 -16.96 26.37 -12.02
CA GLY A 191 -15.96 26.84 -12.97
C GLY A 191 -15.03 25.71 -13.40
N GLU A 192 -13.72 25.89 -13.22
CA GLU A 192 -12.71 24.85 -13.50
C GLU A 192 -12.51 23.87 -12.33
N ASP A 193 -13.01 24.20 -11.13
CA ASP A 193 -12.96 23.30 -9.98
C ASP A 193 -13.97 22.16 -10.16
N PHE A 194 -13.63 20.98 -9.65
CA PHE A 194 -14.60 19.89 -9.54
C PHE A 194 -14.46 19.10 -8.23
N VAL A 195 -15.54 18.47 -7.83
CA VAL A 195 -15.59 17.48 -6.76
C VAL A 195 -16.21 16.22 -7.33
N GLU A 196 -15.46 15.14 -7.28
CA GLU A 196 -15.97 13.81 -7.55
C GLU A 196 -16.40 13.18 -6.23
N VAL A 197 -17.57 12.54 -6.26
CA VAL A 197 -18.06 11.70 -5.17
C VAL A 197 -18.41 10.36 -5.79
N HIS A 198 -17.86 9.27 -5.27
CA HIS A 198 -18.28 7.92 -5.64
C HIS A 198 -18.31 6.98 -4.43
N THR A 199 -19.07 5.89 -4.52
CA THR A 199 -18.99 4.79 -3.57
C THR A 199 -17.93 3.79 -4.02
N TYR A 200 -17.29 3.12 -3.07
CA TYR A 200 -16.45 1.96 -3.32
C TYR A 200 -16.51 1.05 -2.09
N SER A 201 -17.01 -0.17 -2.23
CA SER A 201 -17.22 -1.09 -1.11
C SER A 201 -18.04 -0.42 0.02
N TRP A 202 -17.48 -0.31 1.23
CA TRP A 202 -18.11 0.34 2.39
C TRP A 202 -17.70 1.81 2.57
N TRP A 203 -17.31 2.49 1.49
CA TRP A 203 -16.75 3.83 1.57
C TRP A 203 -17.40 4.79 0.58
N ILE A 204 -17.51 6.06 0.97
CA ILE A 204 -17.69 7.18 0.03
C ILE A 204 -16.33 7.86 -0.11
N ILE A 205 -15.86 7.95 -1.35
CA ILE A 205 -14.63 8.64 -1.71
C ILE A 205 -15.01 10.01 -2.28
N ILE A 206 -14.39 11.04 -1.75
CA ILE A 206 -14.61 12.42 -2.18
C ILE A 206 -13.26 12.97 -2.63
N ARG A 207 -13.10 13.15 -3.94
CA ARG A 207 -11.90 13.75 -4.53
C ARG A 207 -12.22 15.16 -4.98
N ARG A 208 -11.57 16.15 -4.34
CA ARG A 208 -11.72 17.56 -4.68
C ARG A 208 -10.51 18.01 -5.48
N VAL A 209 -10.74 18.64 -6.62
CA VAL A 209 -9.73 19.33 -7.41
C VAL A 209 -10.11 20.81 -7.47
N VAL A 210 -9.47 21.60 -6.61
CA VAL A 210 -9.78 23.02 -6.43
C VAL A 210 -8.51 23.84 -6.68
N ARG A 211 -8.56 24.76 -7.65
CA ARG A 211 -7.41 25.59 -8.07
C ARG A 211 -6.15 24.75 -8.37
N GLY A 212 -6.34 23.60 -9.02
CA GLY A 212 -5.27 22.67 -9.38
C GLY A 212 -4.68 21.85 -8.23
N LYS A 213 -5.24 21.92 -7.02
CA LYS A 213 -4.84 21.09 -5.89
C LYS A 213 -5.85 19.96 -5.67
N THR A 214 -5.33 18.74 -5.50
CA THR A 214 -6.14 17.56 -5.21
C THR A 214 -6.14 17.26 -3.72
N SER A 215 -7.30 16.95 -3.16
CA SER A 215 -7.45 16.36 -1.83
C SER A 215 -8.45 15.22 -1.89
N ILE A 216 -8.20 14.16 -1.13
CA ILE A 216 -9.09 13.00 -1.05
C ILE A 216 -9.55 12.86 0.38
N LYS A 217 -10.81 12.47 0.55
CA LYS A 217 -11.41 12.13 1.82
C LYS A 217 -12.20 10.84 1.67
N GLN A 218 -12.07 9.97 2.64
CA GLN A 218 -12.88 8.77 2.78
C GLN A 218 -13.91 8.92 3.91
N ILE A 219 -15.11 8.39 3.71
CA ILE A 219 -16.15 8.32 4.74
C ILE A 219 -16.64 6.87 4.86
N ASN A 220 -16.62 6.32 6.08
CA ASN A 220 -17.14 4.98 6.37
C ASN A 220 -18.67 4.92 6.25
N LEU A 221 -19.17 3.92 5.54
CA LEU A 221 -20.58 3.55 5.43
C LEU A 221 -20.97 2.60 6.59
N SER A 222 -20.78 2.99 7.84
CA SER A 222 -21.17 2.16 8.99
C SER A 222 -22.69 2.28 9.23
N GLY A 223 -23.47 1.37 8.65
CA GLY A 223 -24.93 1.25 8.83
C GLY A 223 -25.46 -0.12 8.36
N PRO A 224 -26.61 -0.63 8.89
CA PRO A 224 -27.01 -2.04 8.76
C PRO A 224 -27.51 -2.49 7.38
N THR A 225 -27.60 -1.62 6.36
CA THR A 225 -28.00 -2.01 4.99
C THR A 225 -27.36 -1.12 3.93
N MET A 226 -27.19 -1.67 2.71
CA MET A 226 -26.85 -0.91 1.48
C MET A 226 -27.80 0.29 1.24
N GLY A 227 -29.00 0.31 1.84
CA GLY A 227 -29.93 1.44 1.74
C GLY A 227 -29.36 2.76 2.28
N GLY A 228 -28.53 2.71 3.33
CA GLY A 228 -27.89 3.89 3.92
C GLY A 228 -26.80 4.52 3.05
N GLN A 229 -26.24 3.77 2.10
CA GLN A 229 -25.16 4.28 1.23
C GLN A 229 -25.66 5.38 0.31
N LYS A 230 -26.86 5.20 -0.27
CA LYS A 230 -27.49 6.20 -1.11
C LYS A 230 -27.81 7.48 -0.35
N GLU A 231 -28.32 7.36 0.87
CA GLU A 231 -28.67 8.50 1.72
C GLU A 231 -27.44 9.30 2.14
N LEU A 232 -26.35 8.62 2.50
CA LEU A 232 -25.07 9.27 2.81
C LEU A 232 -24.44 9.93 1.58
N PHE A 233 -24.51 9.26 0.42
CA PHE A 233 -24.06 9.81 -0.86
C PHE A 233 -24.83 11.09 -1.21
N GLU A 234 -26.16 11.04 -1.21
CA GLU A 234 -27.03 12.20 -1.47
C GLU A 234 -26.80 13.34 -0.48
N ALA A 235 -26.58 13.01 0.81
CA ALA A 235 -26.26 14.01 1.83
C ALA A 235 -24.92 14.71 1.58
N GLU A 236 -23.89 13.98 1.13
CA GLU A 236 -22.59 14.60 0.81
C GLU A 236 -22.67 15.45 -0.47
N VAL A 237 -23.37 14.97 -1.50
CA VAL A 237 -23.67 15.76 -2.71
C VAL A 237 -24.35 17.08 -2.33
N ALA A 238 -25.40 17.04 -1.50
CA ALA A 238 -26.10 18.24 -1.06
C ALA A 238 -25.21 19.21 -0.24
N ARG A 239 -24.28 18.69 0.56
CA ARG A 239 -23.28 19.53 1.27
C ARG A 239 -22.37 20.25 0.28
N ILE A 240 -21.88 19.55 -0.74
CA ILE A 240 -21.00 20.13 -1.76
C ILE A 240 -21.75 21.15 -2.63
N GLU A 241 -23.04 20.92 -2.94
CA GLU A 241 -23.89 21.91 -3.62
C GLU A 241 -24.07 23.18 -2.78
N ALA A 242 -24.22 23.06 -1.46
CA ALA A 242 -24.29 24.21 -0.55
C ALA A 242 -22.99 25.05 -0.51
N GLU A 243 -21.86 24.48 -0.94
CA GLU A 243 -20.58 25.21 -1.13
C GLU A 243 -20.50 25.93 -2.50
N GLY A 244 -21.57 25.90 -3.29
CA GLY A 244 -21.67 26.58 -4.59
C GLY A 244 -21.18 25.75 -5.78
N PHE A 245 -21.03 24.44 -5.63
CA PHE A 245 -20.87 23.53 -6.77
C PHE A 245 -22.25 23.11 -7.30
N SER A 246 -22.29 22.56 -8.52
CA SER A 246 -23.52 22.01 -9.10
C SER A 246 -23.22 20.68 -9.77
N VAL A 247 -24.14 19.73 -9.63
CA VAL A 247 -24.03 18.41 -10.29
C VAL A 247 -23.86 18.58 -11.80
N ASP A 248 -22.85 17.90 -12.33
CA ASP A 248 -22.57 17.82 -13.75
C ASP A 248 -23.53 16.78 -14.38
N PRO A 249 -24.53 17.23 -15.18
CA PRO A 249 -25.49 16.32 -15.79
C PRO A 249 -24.84 15.37 -16.81
N GLN A 250 -23.59 15.62 -17.19
CA GLN A 250 -22.81 14.81 -18.12
C GLN A 250 -21.85 13.85 -17.42
N THR A 251 -21.96 13.65 -16.10
CA THR A 251 -21.08 12.73 -15.34
C THR A 251 -20.85 11.39 -16.05
N GLU A 252 -21.93 10.74 -16.50
CA GLU A 252 -21.85 9.42 -17.14
C GLU A 252 -21.22 9.46 -18.53
N ASP A 253 -21.21 10.61 -19.22
CA ASP A 253 -20.53 10.78 -20.52
C ASP A 253 -19.00 10.71 -20.35
N TYR A 254 -18.50 10.87 -19.12
CA TYR A 254 -17.08 10.82 -18.79
C TYR A 254 -16.62 9.45 -18.29
N VAL A 255 -17.47 8.42 -18.27
CA VAL A 255 -17.11 7.11 -17.71
C VAL A 255 -16.67 6.15 -18.81
N GLU A 256 -15.56 5.44 -18.59
CA GLU A 256 -15.07 4.40 -19.50
C GLU A 256 -14.60 3.15 -18.73
N PRO A 257 -14.50 1.96 -19.40
CA PRO A 257 -13.87 0.81 -18.80
C PRO A 257 -12.45 1.13 -18.36
N ALA A 258 -12.10 0.76 -17.14
CA ALA A 258 -10.73 0.84 -16.67
C ALA A 258 -9.96 -0.42 -17.08
N VAL A 259 -8.74 -0.24 -17.59
CA VAL A 259 -7.87 -1.35 -18.00
C VAL A 259 -6.68 -1.41 -17.05
N PHE A 260 -6.66 -2.41 -16.18
CA PHE A 260 -5.55 -2.66 -15.27
C PHE A 260 -4.68 -3.79 -15.79
N LYS A 261 -3.42 -3.77 -15.33
CA LYS A 261 -2.50 -4.86 -15.56
C LYS A 261 -2.59 -5.81 -14.39
N ASP A 262 -2.35 -7.09 -14.66
CA ASP A 262 -2.22 -8.10 -13.61
C ASP A 262 -1.20 -7.65 -12.56
N ALA A 263 -1.47 -8.02 -11.31
CA ALA A 263 -0.55 -7.75 -10.23
C ALA A 263 0.82 -8.38 -10.53
N VAL A 264 1.88 -7.63 -10.28
CA VAL A 264 3.24 -8.17 -10.39
C VAL A 264 3.52 -8.97 -9.14
N LYS A 265 3.72 -10.28 -9.31
CA LYS A 265 4.10 -11.22 -8.25
C LYS A 265 5.61 -11.31 -8.13
N LYS A 266 6.22 -10.31 -7.50
CA LYS A 266 7.68 -10.21 -7.37
C LYS A 266 8.10 -9.23 -6.29
N SER A 267 9.09 -9.63 -5.49
CA SER A 267 9.69 -8.78 -4.48
C SER A 267 10.29 -7.53 -5.12
N ARG A 268 10.10 -6.39 -4.45
CA ARG A 268 10.43 -5.09 -5.02
C ARG A 268 10.55 -3.99 -3.97
N LEU A 269 11.24 -2.91 -4.34
CA LEU A 269 11.18 -1.63 -3.62
C LEU A 269 10.26 -0.65 -4.36
N GLY A 270 9.48 0.13 -3.61
CA GLY A 270 8.55 1.10 -4.18
C GLY A 270 7.39 0.46 -4.95
N GLY A 271 6.65 1.29 -5.69
CA GLY A 271 5.50 0.86 -6.48
C GLY A 271 4.17 0.97 -5.72
N PHE A 272 3.27 0.03 -6.00
CA PHE A 272 1.99 -0.16 -5.32
C PHE A 272 1.93 -1.55 -4.71
N ALA A 273 1.08 -1.71 -3.70
CA ALA A 273 0.91 -2.99 -3.04
C ALA A 273 0.28 -4.01 -3.97
N THR A 274 0.66 -5.27 -3.80
CA THR A 274 -0.10 -6.42 -4.29
C THR A 274 -0.64 -7.11 -3.05
N LEU A 275 -1.95 -7.38 -3.03
CA LEU A 275 -2.65 -8.11 -1.98
C LEU A 275 -3.74 -8.97 -2.64
N TRP A 276 -4.23 -9.98 -1.93
CA TRP A 276 -5.35 -10.83 -2.39
C TRP A 276 -6.71 -10.20 -2.10
N ASN A 277 -6.81 -9.55 -0.94
CA ASN A 277 -7.94 -8.79 -0.47
C ASN A 277 -7.60 -7.30 -0.43
N PRO A 278 -8.60 -6.40 -0.38
CA PRO A 278 -8.36 -4.97 -0.25
C PRO A 278 -7.51 -4.63 0.99
N SER A 279 -6.56 -3.71 0.82
CA SER A 279 -5.71 -3.22 1.90
C SER A 279 -6.51 -2.68 3.08
N ARG A 280 -5.98 -2.92 4.28
CA ARG A 280 -6.44 -2.36 5.56
C ARG A 280 -6.12 -0.87 5.68
N ILE A 281 -5.18 -0.35 4.89
CA ILE A 281 -4.87 1.07 4.84
C ILE A 281 -6.04 1.81 4.14
N PRO A 282 -6.59 2.89 4.72
CA PRO A 282 -7.62 3.70 4.07
C PRO A 282 -7.11 4.39 2.81
N THR A 283 -8.00 4.62 1.86
CA THR A 283 -7.72 5.27 0.58
C THR A 283 -7.20 6.68 0.71
N ASP A 284 -7.55 7.41 1.78
CA ASP A 284 -7.07 8.77 2.01
C ASP A 284 -5.76 8.86 2.80
N ASP A 285 -5.19 7.72 3.23
CA ASP A 285 -3.88 7.67 3.89
C ASP A 285 -2.73 7.79 2.87
N GLU A 286 -1.66 8.50 3.22
CA GLU A 286 -0.58 8.83 2.27
C GLU A 286 0.58 7.83 2.23
N HIS A 287 0.56 6.79 3.08
CA HIS A 287 1.64 5.80 3.12
C HIS A 287 1.86 5.17 1.74
N ILE A 288 3.14 5.00 1.38
CA ILE A 288 3.55 4.37 0.14
C ILE A 288 4.29 3.08 0.43
N VAL A 289 4.25 2.13 -0.52
CA VAL A 289 5.04 0.91 -0.40
C VAL A 289 6.53 1.26 -0.35
N LEU A 290 7.18 0.87 0.73
CA LEU A 290 8.62 0.86 0.88
C LEU A 290 9.21 -0.37 0.19
N ALA A 291 8.69 -1.55 0.53
CA ALA A 291 9.09 -2.83 -0.03
C ALA A 291 7.93 -3.82 -0.08
N THR A 292 7.96 -4.73 -1.04
CA THR A 292 7.09 -5.91 -1.09
C THR A 292 7.98 -7.14 -1.11
N VAL A 293 7.63 -8.15 -0.31
CA VAL A 293 8.30 -9.45 -0.23
C VAL A 293 7.29 -10.52 -0.62
N GLU A 294 7.56 -11.23 -1.71
CA GLU A 294 6.61 -12.17 -2.32
C GLU A 294 7.01 -13.62 -2.07
N GLU A 295 6.00 -14.47 -1.90
CA GLU A 295 6.20 -15.91 -1.68
C GLU A 295 6.88 -16.60 -2.87
N GLY A 296 6.54 -16.17 -4.10
CA GLY A 296 7.08 -16.74 -5.34
C GLY A 296 8.59 -16.63 -5.53
N ASP A 297 9.29 -15.85 -4.69
CA ASP A 297 10.75 -15.70 -4.71
C ASP A 297 11.45 -16.74 -3.79
N GLY A 298 10.76 -17.86 -3.53
CA GLY A 298 11.35 -19.15 -3.19
C GLY A 298 11.84 -19.31 -1.75
N SER A 299 11.55 -18.34 -0.89
CA SER A 299 11.93 -18.39 0.52
C SER A 299 10.79 -18.10 1.47
N PHE A 300 9.79 -17.30 1.08
CA PHE A 300 8.69 -16.90 1.96
C PHE A 300 7.40 -17.67 1.69
N VAL A 301 6.62 -17.90 2.72
CA VAL A 301 5.26 -18.44 2.68
C VAL A 301 4.41 -17.54 3.56
N TRP A 302 3.50 -16.81 2.93
CA TRP A 302 2.60 -15.90 3.63
C TRP A 302 1.20 -16.54 3.66
N GLY A 303 0.94 -17.40 4.64
CA GLY A 303 -0.32 -18.16 4.68
C GLY A 303 -0.50 -19.04 3.43
N ASP A 304 -1.64 -18.91 2.74
CA ASP A 304 -1.93 -19.62 1.48
C ASP A 304 -1.63 -18.72 0.26
N CYS A 305 -0.40 -18.79 -0.27
CA CYS A 305 0.05 -18.08 -1.47
C CYS A 305 0.08 -16.54 -1.36
N GLY A 306 0.39 -15.99 -0.18
CA GLY A 306 0.26 -14.57 0.11
C GLY A 306 1.46 -13.68 -0.25
N VAL A 307 1.47 -12.50 0.36
CA VAL A 307 2.47 -11.44 0.12
C VAL A 307 2.57 -10.49 1.32
N GLY A 308 3.80 -10.10 1.67
CA GLY A 308 4.09 -9.09 2.69
C GLY A 308 4.46 -7.74 2.09
N ASN A 309 3.86 -6.65 2.58
CA ASN A 309 4.09 -5.28 2.13
C ASN A 309 4.48 -4.39 3.31
N PHE A 310 5.60 -3.68 3.17
CA PHE A 310 6.06 -2.66 4.10
C PHE A 310 5.75 -1.28 3.55
N TYR A 311 5.25 -0.37 4.38
CA TYR A 311 4.87 0.97 3.98
C TYR A 311 5.54 2.03 4.83
N ILE A 312 5.74 3.21 4.24
CA ILE A 312 6.34 4.37 4.89
C ILE A 312 5.58 5.63 4.49
N HIS A 313 5.41 6.56 5.44
CA HIS A 313 4.85 7.87 5.12
C HIS A 313 5.84 8.68 4.26
N PRO A 314 5.40 9.43 3.23
CA PRO A 314 6.30 10.21 2.38
C PRO A 314 7.18 11.22 3.16
N ASP A 315 6.64 11.83 4.21
CA ASP A 315 7.41 12.75 5.08
C ASP A 315 8.54 12.03 5.83
N ASP A 316 8.29 10.79 6.27
CA ASP A 316 9.26 9.95 6.97
C ASP A 316 10.37 9.48 6.04
N LEU A 317 9.99 9.06 4.82
CA LEU A 317 10.96 8.73 3.78
C LEU A 317 11.86 9.93 3.44
N ALA A 318 11.28 11.13 3.33
CA ALA A 318 12.03 12.36 3.07
C ALA A 318 12.98 12.72 4.23
N ALA A 319 12.55 12.46 5.48
CA ALA A 319 13.36 12.64 6.68
C ALA A 319 14.39 11.51 6.91
N ARG A 320 14.29 10.40 6.15
CA ARG A 320 15.00 9.13 6.39
C ARG A 320 14.73 8.55 7.78
N ASP A 321 13.51 8.77 8.28
CA ASP A 321 13.03 8.17 9.51
C ASP A 321 12.27 6.89 9.16
N PHE A 322 12.85 5.74 9.47
CA PHE A 322 12.23 4.44 9.21
C PHE A 322 11.59 3.85 10.46
N SER A 323 11.51 4.61 11.56
CA SER A 323 11.01 4.12 12.85
C SER A 323 9.50 3.88 12.87
N ARG A 324 8.76 4.33 11.85
CA ARG A 324 7.30 4.23 11.75
C ARG A 324 6.83 3.51 10.49
N VAL A 325 7.70 2.67 9.93
CA VAL A 325 7.29 1.75 8.86
C VAL A 325 6.17 0.87 9.38
N ILE A 326 5.17 0.56 8.58
CA ILE A 326 4.10 -0.38 8.95
C ILE A 326 4.12 -1.57 8.00
N PHE A 327 3.55 -2.67 8.44
CA PHE A 327 3.52 -3.92 7.67
C PHE A 327 2.10 -4.42 7.52
N GLU A 328 1.77 -4.86 6.31
CA GLU A 328 0.55 -5.59 5.99
C GLU A 328 0.91 -6.81 5.17
N TRP A 329 0.34 -7.96 5.54
CA TRP A 329 0.32 -9.13 4.68
C TRP A 329 -1.09 -9.63 4.48
N ASP A 330 -1.25 -10.45 3.46
CA ASP A 330 -2.51 -11.11 3.14
C ASP A 330 -2.28 -12.34 2.26
N CYS A 331 -3.24 -13.27 2.27
CA CYS A 331 -3.21 -14.52 1.50
C CYS A 331 -4.57 -14.84 0.85
N GLY A 332 -4.58 -15.87 0.00
CA GLY A 332 -5.72 -16.25 -0.85
C GLY A 332 -6.89 -16.94 -0.15
#